data_AF-A0A1Z7LW11-F1
#
_entry.id   AF-A0A1Z7LW11-F1
#
_cell.length_a   1.000
_cell.length_b   1.000
_cell.length_c   1.000
_cell.angle_alpha   90.00
_cell.angle_beta   90.00
_cell.angle_gamma   90.00
#
_symmetry.space_group_name_H-M   'P 1'
#
loop_
_entity.id
_entity.type
_entity.pdbx_description
1 polymer ?
#
loop_
_entity_poly.entity_id
_entity_poly.type
_entity_poly.pdbx_seq_one_letter_code
_entity_poly.pdbx_strand_id
1 'polypeptide(L)' 'MVQSLQEEQKFASQNAEWRADYMKLVARDMDQRAIGREEGLREGIFQSIRRLLANHIPAEEVKRLLDVTDEDIQMAQKK' A
#
# COMPACT_ATOMS: atom_id res chain seq x y z
N MET A 1 -3.87 -50.26 -9.83
CA MET A 1 -4.04 -49.26 -10.91
C MET A 1 -5.13 -48.23 -10.57
N VAL A 2 -6.32 -48.64 -10.11
CA VAL A 2 -7.36 -47.68 -9.66
C VAL A 2 -6.96 -46.92 -8.40
N GLN A 3 -6.33 -47.59 -7.42
CA GLN A 3 -5.88 -46.96 -6.17
C GLN A 3 -4.81 -45.88 -6.38
N SER A 4 -3.84 -46.10 -7.28
CA SER A 4 -2.79 -45.11 -7.59
C SER A 4 -3.35 -43.86 -8.28
N LEU A 5 -4.36 -44.02 -9.14
CA LEU A 5 -5.03 -42.88 -9.78
C LEU A 5 -5.86 -42.05 -8.77
N GLN A 6 -6.47 -42.69 -7.77
CA GLN A 6 -7.18 -42.00 -6.70
C GLN A 6 -6.23 -41.22 -5.78
N GLU A 7 -5.06 -41.79 -5.49
CA GLU A 7 -4.00 -41.11 -4.75
C GLU A 7 -3.46 -39.90 -5.52
N GLU A 8 -3.15 -40.06 -6.80
CA GLU A 8 -2.71 -38.95 -7.67
C GLU A 8 -3.75 -37.83 -7.77
N GLN A 9 -5.04 -38.17 -7.91
CA GLN A 9 -6.12 -37.18 -7.93
C GLN A 9 -6.20 -36.41 -6.61
N LYS A 10 -6.04 -37.09 -5.47
CA LYS A 10 -6.06 -36.47 -4.14
C LYS A 10 -4.87 -35.52 -3.96
N PHE A 11 -3.67 -35.92 -4.36
CA PHE A 11 -2.48 -35.07 -4.34
C PHE A 11 -2.65 -33.85 -5.26
N ALA A 12 -3.18 -34.02 -6.46
CA ALA A 12 -3.45 -32.93 -7.39
C ALA A 12 -4.46 -31.93 -6.82
N SER A 13 -5.53 -32.42 -6.17
CA SER A 13 -6.54 -31.58 -5.53
C SER A 13 -5.96 -30.78 -4.36
N GLN A 14 -5.17 -31.40 -3.49
CA GLN A 14 -4.50 -30.72 -2.38
C GLN A 14 -3.51 -29.66 -2.87
N ASN A 15 -2.78 -29.96 -3.95
CA ASN A 15 -1.88 -28.99 -4.58
C ASN A 15 -2.65 -27.82 -5.21
N ALA A 16 -3.80 -28.07 -5.84
CA ALA A 16 -4.66 -27.01 -6.36
C ALA A 16 -5.21 -26.10 -5.24
N GLU A 17 -5.64 -26.69 -4.12
CA GLU A 17 -6.11 -25.96 -2.94
C GLU A 17 -4.98 -25.10 -2.34
N TRP A 18 -3.79 -25.66 -2.18
CA TRP A 18 -2.62 -24.91 -1.69
C TRP A 18 -2.22 -23.77 -2.62
N ARG A 19 -2.27 -23.97 -3.94
CA ARG A 19 -2.03 -22.88 -4.90
C ARG A 19 -3.09 -21.79 -4.78
N ALA A 20 -4.36 -22.16 -4.60
CA ALA A 20 -5.43 -21.19 -4.45
C ALA A 20 -5.25 -20.34 -3.18
N ASP A 21 -4.92 -20.97 -2.05
CA ASP A 21 -4.68 -20.24 -0.80
C ASP A 21 -3.40 -19.41 -0.83
N TYR A 22 -2.34 -19.92 -1.44
CA TYR A 22 -1.12 -19.15 -1.68
C TYR A 22 -1.41 -17.90 -2.52
N MET A 23 -2.17 -18.04 -3.61
CA MET A 23 -2.52 -16.90 -4.47
C MET A 23 -3.35 -15.85 -3.73
N LYS A 24 -4.25 -16.25 -2.83
CA LYS A 24 -4.99 -15.30 -1.97
C LYS A 24 -4.04 -14.52 -1.05
N LEU A 25 -3.08 -15.20 -0.43
CA LEU A 25 -2.09 -14.55 0.43
C LEU A 25 -1.20 -13.58 -0.34
N VAL A 26 -0.74 -13.97 -1.54
CA VAL A 26 0.06 -13.11 -2.42
C VAL A 26 -0.73 -11.87 -2.85
N ALA A 27 -1.99 -12.04 -3.28
CA ALA A 27 -2.84 -10.91 -3.63
C ALA A 27 -3.00 -9.92 -2.46
N ARG A 28 -3.27 -10.45 -1.26
CA ARG A 28 -3.38 -9.64 -0.05
C ARG A 28 -2.08 -8.88 0.28
N ASP A 29 -0.92 -9.54 0.18
CA ASP A 29 0.37 -8.89 0.44
C ASP A 29 0.68 -7.81 -0.62
N MET A 30 0.31 -8.05 -1.89
CA MET A 30 0.42 -7.05 -2.94
C MET A 30 -0.44 -5.82 -2.65
N ASP A 31 -1.69 -6.01 -2.23
CA ASP A 31 -2.60 -4.92 -1.86
C ASP A 31 -2.08 -4.15 -0.65
N GLN A 32 -1.61 -4.85 0.38
CA GLN A 32 -1.03 -4.22 1.58
C GLN A 32 0.21 -3.39 1.25
N ARG A 33 1.08 -3.88 0.36
CA ARG A 33 2.24 -3.12 -0.11
C ARG A 33 1.83 -1.88 -0.92
N ALA A 34 0.77 -1.97 -1.71
CA ALA A 34 0.25 -0.81 -2.44
C ALA A 34 -0.25 0.27 -1.48
N ILE A 35 -1.06 -0.12 -0.48
CA ILE A 35 -1.55 0.77 0.58
C ILE A 35 -0.38 1.40 1.34
N GLY A 36 0.59 0.59 1.78
CA GLY A 36 1.74 1.10 2.52
C GLY A 36 2.60 2.08 1.72
N ARG A 37 2.72 1.90 0.40
CA ARG A 37 3.39 2.87 -0.47
C ARG A 37 2.63 4.18 -0.57
N GLU A 38 1.30 4.12 -0.72
CA GLU A 38 0.44 5.31 -0.79
C GLU A 38 0.47 6.09 0.53
N GLU A 39 0.35 5.39 1.66
CA GLU A 39 0.46 5.99 2.99
C GLU A 39 1.84 6.63 3.22
N GLY A 40 2.91 5.94 2.82
CA GLY A 40 4.29 6.44 2.93
C GLY A 40 4.52 7.68 2.08
N LEU A 41 3.99 7.71 0.86
CA LEU A 41 4.06 8.89 -0.01
C LEU A 41 3.32 10.08 0.63
N ARG A 42 2.09 9.86 1.12
CA ARG A 42 1.29 10.90 1.76
C ARG A 42 1.96 11.47 3.00
N GLU A 43 2.50 10.62 3.87
CA GLU A 43 3.22 11.08 5.06
C GLU A 43 4.52 11.81 4.70
N GLY A 44 5.22 11.39 3.64
CA GLY A 44 6.38 12.10 3.10
C GLY A 44 6.04 13.53 2.63
N ILE A 45 4.90 13.70 1.94
CA ILE A 45 4.39 15.02 1.55
C ILE A 45 4.07 15.86 2.79
N PHE A 46 3.35 15.32 3.78
CA PHE A 46 3.02 16.05 5.01
C PHE A 46 4.26 16.47 5.81
N GLN A 47 5.27 15.61 5.92
CA GLN A 47 6.55 15.97 6.54
C GLN A 47 7.24 17.10 5.78
N SER A 48 7.16 17.09 4.45
CA SER A 48 7.74 18.12 3.60
C SER A 48 7.02 19.46 3.78
N ILE A 49 5.68 19.46 3.79
CA ILE A 49 4.85 20.63 4.11
C ILE A 49 5.27 21.22 5.47
N ARG A 50 5.31 20.39 6.53
CA ARG A 50 5.71 20.85 7.88
C ARG A 50 7.09 21.49 7.88
N ARG A 51 8.07 20.87 7.21
CA ARG A 51 9.44 21.41 7.14
C ARG A 51 9.50 22.73 6.40
N LEU A 52 8.80 22.88 5.28
CA LEU A 52 8.82 24.14 4.51
C LEU A 52 8.16 25.27 5.31
N LEU A 53 7.01 25.00 5.94
CA LEU A 53 6.33 25.97 6.81
C LEU A 53 7.20 26.36 8.02
N ALA A 54 7.88 25.39 8.63
CA ALA A 54 8.81 25.64 9.74
C ALA A 54 10.02 26.50 9.34
N ASN A 55 10.40 26.47 8.06
CA ASN A 55 11.44 27.34 7.49
C ASN A 55 10.88 28.67 6.94
N HIS A 56 9.70 29.08 7.40
CA HIS A 56 9.04 30.34 7.05
C HIS A 56 8.69 30.50 5.57
N ILE A 57 8.57 29.40 4.83
CA ILE A 57 8.04 29.44 3.46
C ILE A 57 6.52 29.66 3.55
N PRO A 58 5.94 30.65 2.87
CA PRO A 58 4.51 30.93 2.91
C PRO A 58 3.68 29.74 2.41
N ALA A 59 2.50 29.52 3.00
CA ALA A 59 1.60 28.43 2.60
C ALA A 59 1.26 28.46 1.09
N GLU A 60 1.05 29.64 0.51
CA GLU A 60 0.83 29.80 -0.93
C GLU A 60 2.01 29.34 -1.80
N GLU A 61 3.23 29.45 -1.28
CA GLU A 61 4.42 28.98 -1.98
C GLU A 61 4.58 27.47 -1.80
N VAL A 62 4.28 26.94 -0.61
CA VAL A 62 4.26 25.48 -0.38
C VAL A 62 3.24 24.78 -1.27
N LYS A 63 2.04 25.34 -1.43
CA LYS A 63 1.00 24.82 -2.35
C LYS A 63 1.52 24.74 -3.78
N ARG A 64 2.20 25.80 -4.25
CA ARG A 64 2.78 25.84 -5.60
C ARG A 64 3.95 24.88 -5.79
N LEU A 65 4.84 24.77 -4.81
CA LEU A 65 6.04 23.92 -4.90
C LEU A 65 5.71 22.43 -4.86
N LEU A 66 4.71 22.05 -4.07
CA LEU A 66 4.35 20.64 -3.83
C LEU A 66 3.08 20.20 -4.58
N ASP A 67 2.40 21.11 -5.28
CA ASP A 67 1.10 20.89 -5.92
C ASP A 67 0.07 20.29 -4.93
N VAL A 68 -0.09 20.97 -3.80
CA VAL A 68 -0.97 20.54 -2.69
C VAL A 68 -2.06 21.55 -2.40
N THR A 69 -3.15 21.09 -1.78
CA THR A 69 -4.32 21.91 -1.46
C THR A 69 -4.22 22.54 -0.07
N ASP A 70 -5.14 23.47 0.23
CA ASP A 70 -5.30 24.01 1.58
C ASP A 70 -5.70 22.93 2.59
N GLU A 71 -6.45 21.92 2.17
CA GLU A 71 -6.83 20.77 3.01
C GLU A 71 -5.60 19.96 3.41
N ASP A 72 -4.66 19.73 2.49
CA ASP A 72 -3.40 19.02 2.76
C ASP A 72 -2.54 19.78 3.77
N ILE A 73 -2.48 21.11 3.65
CA ILE A 73 -1.79 21.96 4.63
C ILE A 73 -2.43 21.84 6.01
N GLN A 74 -3.76 21.91 6.09
CA GLN A 74 -4.47 21.74 7.36
C GLN A 74 -4.25 20.35 7.95
N MET A 75 -4.29 19.30 7.13
CA MET A 75 -4.05 17.93 7.57
C MET A 75 -2.63 17.73 8.08
N ALA A 76 -1.63 18.32 7.40
CA ALA A 76 -0.24 18.28 7.84
C ALA A 76 -0.05 18.98 9.19
N GLN A 77 -0.78 20.05 9.48
CA GLN A 77 -0.71 20.79 10.75
C GLN A 77 -1.48 20.15 11.93
N LYS A 78 -2.46 19.28 11.67
CA LYS A 78 -3.30 18.64 12.70
C LYS A 78 -2.62 17.49 13.46
N LYS A 79 -1.45 17.04 12.99
CA LYS A 79 -0.63 15.96 13.54
C LYS A 79 0.70 16.53 14.00
#